data_AF-M4T0G1-F1
#
_entry.id   AF-M4T0G1-F1
#
_cell.length_a   1.000
_cell.length_b   1.000
_cell.length_c   1.000
_cell.angle_alpha   90.00
_cell.angle_beta   90.00
_cell.angle_gamma   90.00
#
_symmetry.space_group_name_H-M   'P 1'
#
loop_
_entity.id
_entity.type
_entity.pdbx_description
1 polymer ?
#
loop_
_entity_poly.entity_id
_entity_poly.type
_entity_poly.pdbx_seq_one_letter_code
_entity_poly.pdbx_strand_id
1 'polypeptide(L)'
;MLIEVFFFLISLTKSASGAAENIAEFKDMCALHALLIQPIKRPQIRQADGQTLEDVEARKKQIMERIVRINLTILPDDMHQVLNTLEDGKKSEDIAKNEPGKTLFKGISDTTLTTMLEQFTKIKKDDSTVKDFKKVHGNRKQPHVRQAVQQAAARLVSAAEAKNSELATKLTKEHTERKQIRQKLLTALYGSRTAQLKSATDDNPETEVAVPTTTTEGPMAGASREAYCKPTSATQNTAGDSVAGDMVCICAGGQGDNTEAKKHCSKTDMTGMAAIASNSVKQSSISAYKAIRTACSKLQDDKNAPLNTATLKVAAAAVLSRLGTHIVLHTAAADSAAHAIRRKYFLGMYVVNTPTRPAAMPP
;
A
#
# COMPACT_ATOMS: atom_id res chain seq x y z
N MET A 1 45.43 10.38 1.89
CA MET A 1 45.98 9.07 1.47
C MET A 1 46.52 8.40 2.72
N LEU A 2 46.09 7.23 3.19
CA LEU A 2 45.17 6.23 2.68
C LEU A 2 44.29 5.77 3.85
N ILE A 3 42.99 5.68 3.62
CA ILE A 3 42.08 4.81 4.35
C ILE A 3 42.17 3.47 3.63
N GLU A 4 42.90 2.50 4.16
CA GLU A 4 42.75 1.07 3.84
C GLU A 4 43.25 0.24 5.03
N VAL A 5 42.68 -0.94 5.20
CA VAL A 5 42.92 -1.95 6.25
C VAL A 5 42.12 -1.76 7.55
N PHE A 6 40.79 -1.86 7.44
CA PHE A 6 39.93 -2.42 8.50
C PHE A 6 38.91 -3.38 7.86
N PHE A 7 39.42 -4.42 7.22
CA PHE A 7 38.62 -5.55 6.77
C PHE A 7 39.40 -6.83 7.11
N PHE A 8 38.69 -7.82 7.64
CA PHE A 8 39.15 -9.15 8.03
C PHE A 8 39.99 -9.27 9.29
N LEU A 9 39.30 -9.50 10.43
CA LEU A 9 39.67 -10.47 11.47
C LEU A 9 38.51 -10.61 12.47
N ILE A 10 37.43 -11.28 12.06
CA ILE A 10 36.48 -11.92 13.01
C ILE A 10 36.42 -13.40 12.64
N SER A 11 37.50 -14.10 12.96
CA SER A 11 37.50 -15.56 13.01
C SER A 11 37.26 -16.00 14.46
N LEU A 12 36.13 -16.69 14.64
CA LEU A 12 36.02 -17.89 15.48
C LEU A 12 36.32 -17.77 17.00
N THR A 13 35.45 -17.06 17.72
CA THR A 13 35.03 -17.50 19.06
C THR A 13 33.50 -17.56 19.12
N LYS A 14 32.93 -18.60 18.51
CA LYS A 14 31.50 -18.94 18.65
C LYS A 14 31.32 -19.62 20.02
N SER A 15 30.83 -18.89 21.01
CA SER A 15 30.08 -19.45 22.14
C SER A 15 29.19 -18.40 22.83
N ALA A 16 27.87 -18.66 22.78
CA ALA A 16 26.94 -18.61 23.91
C ALA A 16 25.94 -17.44 24.16
N SER A 17 25.55 -16.60 23.19
CA SER A 17 24.23 -15.92 23.26
C SER A 17 23.53 -15.86 21.90
N GLY A 18 22.27 -16.32 21.82
CA GLY A 18 21.44 -16.26 20.60
C GLY A 18 20.80 -14.88 20.35
N ALA A 19 21.03 -13.90 21.23
CA ALA A 19 20.52 -12.54 21.07
C ALA A 19 21.08 -11.84 19.82
N ALA A 20 20.19 -11.16 19.10
CA ALA A 20 20.44 -10.39 17.88
C ALA A 20 21.14 -11.15 16.73
N GLU A 21 21.11 -12.48 16.72
CA GLU A 21 21.79 -13.27 15.70
C GLU A 21 21.24 -13.02 14.28
N ASN A 22 19.95 -12.68 14.16
CA ASN A 22 19.25 -12.43 12.90
C ASN A 22 18.95 -10.94 12.68
N ILE A 23 19.65 -10.04 13.38
CA ILE A 23 19.33 -8.60 13.32
C ILE A 23 19.45 -8.02 11.90
N ALA A 24 20.34 -8.55 11.06
CA ALA A 24 20.56 -8.06 9.71
C ALA A 24 19.44 -8.52 8.77
N GLU A 25 19.06 -9.80 8.83
CA GLU A 25 17.91 -10.39 8.14
C GLU A 25 16.63 -9.71 8.58
N PHE A 26 16.49 -9.44 9.88
CA PHE A 26 15.33 -8.76 10.45
C PHE A 26 15.17 -7.34 9.89
N LYS A 27 16.26 -6.58 9.75
CA LYS A 27 16.21 -5.23 9.16
C LYS A 27 15.73 -5.27 7.71
N ASP A 28 16.26 -6.17 6.90
CA ASP A 28 15.85 -6.30 5.49
C ASP A 28 14.39 -6.77 5.37
N MET A 29 13.96 -7.71 6.23
CA MET A 29 12.56 -8.12 6.33
C MET A 29 11.65 -6.99 6.80
N CYS A 30 12.07 -6.13 7.74
CA CYS A 30 11.32 -4.95 8.14
C CYS A 30 11.20 -3.92 7.02
N ALA A 31 12.23 -3.75 6.19
CA ALA A 31 12.17 -2.88 5.02
C ALA A 31 11.18 -3.40 3.97
N LEU A 32 11.23 -4.70 3.67
CA LEU A 32 10.23 -5.34 2.80
C LEU A 32 8.82 -5.22 3.38
N HIS A 33 8.65 -5.53 4.67
CA HIS A 33 7.38 -5.44 5.40
C HIS A 33 6.77 -4.04 5.32
N ALA A 34 7.58 -2.99 5.51
CA ALA A 34 7.14 -1.60 5.38
C ALA A 34 6.52 -1.31 4.01
N LEU A 35 7.11 -1.84 2.93
CA LEU A 35 6.56 -1.69 1.59
C LEU A 35 5.25 -2.44 1.39
N LEU A 36 5.07 -3.60 2.03
CA LEU A 36 3.85 -4.40 1.91
C LEU A 36 2.66 -3.76 2.64
N ILE A 37 2.90 -3.13 3.79
CA ILE A 37 1.82 -2.59 4.64
C ILE A 37 1.43 -1.15 4.28
N GLN A 38 2.32 -0.37 3.67
CA GLN A 38 2.08 1.06 3.48
C GLN A 38 0.86 1.39 2.61
N PRO A 39 0.28 2.60 2.74
CA PRO A 39 -0.67 3.13 1.78
C PRO A 39 -0.11 3.16 0.35
N ILE A 40 -0.92 2.76 -0.62
CA ILE A 40 -0.65 2.93 -2.04
C ILE A 40 -1.28 4.27 -2.43
N LYS A 41 -0.54 5.37 -2.43
CA LYS A 41 -1.11 6.71 -2.67
C LYS A 41 -1.66 6.87 -4.09
N ARG A 42 -2.72 7.66 -4.25
CA ARG A 42 -3.18 8.14 -5.56
C ARG A 42 -2.11 8.98 -6.24
N PRO A 43 -2.01 8.92 -7.58
CA PRO A 43 -1.31 9.93 -8.36
C PRO A 43 -1.92 11.30 -8.08
N GLN A 44 -1.07 12.27 -7.79
CA GLN A 44 -1.46 13.67 -7.63
C GLN A 44 -0.86 14.49 -8.77
N ILE A 45 -1.56 15.54 -9.18
CA ILE A 45 -1.07 16.52 -10.15
C ILE A 45 -0.53 17.73 -9.40
N ARG A 46 0.61 18.22 -9.88
CA ARG A 46 1.24 19.43 -9.33
C ARG A 46 0.53 20.65 -9.92
N GLN A 47 0.13 21.59 -9.07
CA GLN A 47 -0.50 22.83 -9.49
C GLN A 47 0.51 23.77 -10.16
N ALA A 48 0.00 24.85 -10.75
CA ALA A 48 0.80 25.85 -11.46
C ALA A 48 1.85 26.55 -10.57
N ASP A 49 1.66 26.53 -9.24
CA ASP A 49 2.63 27.03 -8.26
C ASP A 49 3.85 26.12 -8.09
N GLY A 50 3.83 24.92 -8.70
CA GLY A 50 4.90 23.94 -8.61
C GLY A 50 5.05 23.27 -7.24
N GLN A 51 4.21 23.58 -6.25
CA GLN A 51 4.34 23.05 -4.88
C GLN A 51 3.09 22.29 -4.42
N THR A 52 1.91 22.75 -4.79
CA THR A 52 0.66 22.15 -4.33
C THR A 52 0.35 20.90 -5.14
N LEU A 53 0.09 19.79 -4.46
CA LEU A 53 -0.38 18.55 -5.06
C LEU A 53 -1.91 18.50 -4.94
N GLU A 54 -2.57 18.30 -6.07
CA GLU A 54 -4.02 18.22 -6.17
C GLU A 54 -4.45 16.84 -6.65
N ASP A 55 -5.57 16.36 -6.12
CA ASP A 55 -6.22 15.15 -6.61
C ASP A 55 -6.77 15.38 -8.03
N VAL A 56 -6.51 14.42 -8.92
CA VAL A 56 -6.89 14.51 -10.34
C VAL A 56 -8.40 14.64 -10.51
N GLU A 57 -9.18 14.00 -9.65
CA GLU A 57 -10.64 14.01 -9.71
C GLU A 57 -11.22 15.32 -9.18
N ALA A 58 -10.63 15.89 -8.12
CA ALA A 58 -10.95 17.24 -7.66
C ALA A 58 -10.71 18.29 -8.75
N ARG A 59 -9.55 18.22 -9.42
CA ARG A 59 -9.22 19.16 -10.51
C ARG A 59 -10.13 18.99 -11.71
N LYS A 60 -10.43 17.75 -12.10
CA LYS A 60 -11.42 17.40 -13.14
C LYS A 60 -12.76 18.07 -12.86
N LYS A 61 -13.27 17.93 -11.62
CA LYS A 61 -14.53 18.54 -11.18
C LYS A 61 -14.49 20.07 -11.31
N GLN A 62 -13.44 20.72 -10.82
CA GLN A 62 -13.29 22.18 -10.92
C GLN A 62 -13.30 22.69 -12.38
N ILE A 63 -12.63 21.98 -13.30
CA ILE A 63 -12.57 22.37 -14.71
C ILE A 63 -13.97 22.24 -15.35
N MET A 64 -14.67 21.13 -15.09
CA MET A 64 -16.03 20.93 -15.60
C MET A 64 -17.01 21.98 -15.05
N GLU A 65 -16.90 22.32 -13.76
CA GLU A 65 -17.68 23.40 -13.16
C GLU A 65 -17.42 24.75 -13.84
N ARG A 66 -16.15 25.07 -14.16
CA ARG A 66 -15.80 26.31 -14.88
C ARG A 66 -16.39 26.33 -16.29
N ILE A 67 -16.33 25.22 -17.01
CA ILE A 67 -16.91 25.12 -18.36
C ILE A 67 -18.42 25.33 -18.31
N VAL A 68 -19.09 24.70 -17.34
CA VAL A 68 -20.53 24.88 -17.11
C VAL A 68 -20.86 26.35 -16.79
N ARG A 69 -20.08 27.01 -15.92
CA ARG A 69 -20.29 28.44 -15.63
C ARG A 69 -20.15 29.30 -16.89
N ILE A 70 -19.15 29.05 -17.74
CA ILE A 70 -18.97 29.78 -19.00
C ILE A 70 -20.22 29.60 -19.87
N ASN A 71 -20.72 28.37 -20.03
CA ASN A 71 -21.93 28.10 -20.81
C ASN A 71 -23.17 28.78 -20.25
N LEU A 72 -23.31 28.86 -18.92
CA LEU A 72 -24.42 29.57 -18.29
C LEU A 72 -24.44 31.06 -18.67
N THR A 73 -23.28 31.68 -18.92
CA THR A 73 -23.22 33.09 -19.35
C THR A 73 -23.74 33.30 -20.77
N ILE A 74 -23.80 32.25 -21.60
CA ILE A 74 -24.20 32.31 -23.00
C ILE A 74 -25.49 31.56 -23.30
N LEU A 75 -26.17 31.09 -22.25
CA LEU A 75 -27.37 30.27 -22.36
C LEU A 75 -28.50 30.99 -23.14
N PRO A 76 -29.24 30.27 -24.01
CA PRO A 76 -30.46 30.77 -24.63
C PRO A 76 -31.48 31.31 -23.60
N ASP A 77 -32.33 32.25 -24.04
CA ASP A 77 -33.29 32.96 -23.17
C ASP A 77 -34.32 32.03 -22.52
N ASP A 78 -34.88 31.12 -23.32
CA ASP A 78 -35.81 30.08 -22.91
C ASP A 78 -35.21 29.14 -21.85
N MET A 79 -34.01 28.61 -22.08
CA MET A 79 -33.29 27.76 -21.14
C MET A 79 -32.96 28.51 -19.85
N HIS A 80 -32.51 29.77 -19.95
CA HIS A 80 -32.23 30.59 -18.78
C HIS A 80 -33.49 30.87 -17.97
N GLN A 81 -34.63 31.11 -18.64
CA GLN A 81 -35.90 31.32 -17.98
C GLN A 81 -36.34 30.07 -17.21
N VAL A 82 -36.24 28.88 -17.81
CA VAL A 82 -36.52 27.61 -17.11
C VAL A 82 -35.70 27.50 -15.83
N LEU A 83 -34.37 27.70 -15.91
CA LEU A 83 -33.51 27.63 -14.72
C LEU A 83 -33.87 28.68 -13.66
N ASN A 84 -34.28 29.87 -14.08
CA ASN A 84 -34.61 30.95 -13.15
C ASN A 84 -35.93 30.71 -12.40
N THR A 85 -36.89 30.05 -13.07
CA THR A 85 -38.21 29.69 -12.52
C THR A 85 -38.21 28.45 -11.63
N LEU A 86 -37.12 27.67 -11.63
CA LEU A 86 -36.99 26.54 -10.70
C LEU A 86 -36.91 27.03 -9.26
N GLU A 87 -37.73 26.42 -8.42
CA GLU A 87 -37.64 26.57 -6.97
C GLU A 87 -36.31 26.04 -6.45
N ASP A 88 -35.80 26.67 -5.39
CA ASP A 88 -34.61 26.21 -4.71
C ASP A 88 -34.82 24.78 -4.17
N GLY A 89 -33.87 23.88 -4.45
CA GLY A 89 -33.93 22.48 -4.00
C GLY A 89 -34.53 21.49 -5.00
N LYS A 90 -35.03 21.96 -6.15
CA LYS A 90 -35.36 21.09 -7.29
C LYS A 90 -34.13 20.37 -7.82
N LYS A 91 -34.33 19.18 -8.39
CA LYS A 91 -33.28 18.32 -8.95
C LYS A 91 -33.24 18.42 -10.47
N SER A 92 -32.14 18.00 -11.09
CA SER A 92 -32.01 17.89 -12.55
C SER A 92 -33.12 17.07 -13.20
N GLU A 93 -33.61 16.05 -12.49
CA GLU A 93 -34.76 15.22 -12.88
C GLU A 93 -36.05 16.04 -13.09
N ASP A 94 -36.25 17.12 -12.34
CA ASP A 94 -37.44 17.97 -12.45
C ASP A 94 -37.44 18.79 -13.75
N ILE A 95 -36.24 19.13 -14.27
CA ILE A 95 -36.08 19.80 -15.56
C ILE A 95 -36.31 18.81 -16.70
N ALA A 96 -35.74 17.60 -16.58
CA ALA A 96 -35.81 16.59 -17.63
C ALA A 96 -37.22 15.97 -17.81
N LYS A 97 -38.10 16.07 -16.80
CA LYS A 97 -39.45 15.48 -16.83
C LYS A 97 -40.56 16.45 -17.26
N ASN A 98 -40.36 17.76 -17.11
CA ASN A 98 -41.42 18.76 -17.31
C ASN A 98 -41.14 19.66 -18.52
N GLU A 99 -42.16 19.99 -19.30
CA GLU A 99 -42.06 21.01 -20.35
C GLU A 99 -42.03 22.43 -19.75
N PRO A 100 -41.30 23.39 -20.35
CA PRO A 100 -40.50 23.25 -21.58
C PRO A 100 -39.08 22.69 -21.34
N GLY A 101 -38.70 22.41 -20.08
CA GLY A 101 -37.36 21.94 -19.70
C GLY A 101 -36.94 20.64 -20.40
N LYS A 102 -37.85 19.67 -20.51
CA LYS A 102 -37.61 18.40 -21.19
C LYS A 102 -37.17 18.59 -22.64
N THR A 103 -37.83 19.48 -23.38
CA THR A 103 -37.48 19.77 -24.77
C THR A 103 -36.17 20.56 -24.87
N LEU A 104 -36.03 21.61 -24.04
CA LEU A 104 -34.91 22.54 -24.13
C LEU A 104 -33.56 21.97 -23.67
N PHE A 105 -33.58 21.03 -22.71
CA PHE A 105 -32.38 20.41 -22.15
C PHE A 105 -32.15 18.99 -22.71
N LYS A 106 -32.88 18.60 -23.76
CA LYS A 106 -32.77 17.28 -24.39
C LYS A 106 -31.33 17.01 -24.84
N GLY A 107 -30.82 15.83 -24.48
CA GLY A 107 -29.48 15.38 -24.86
C GLY A 107 -28.36 15.83 -23.94
N ILE A 108 -28.65 16.65 -22.92
CA ILE A 108 -27.72 16.95 -21.83
C ILE A 108 -27.79 15.81 -20.81
N SER A 109 -26.63 15.27 -20.42
CA SER A 109 -26.59 14.20 -19.41
C SER A 109 -27.07 14.69 -18.04
N ASP A 110 -27.66 13.79 -17.24
CA ASP A 110 -28.13 14.13 -15.88
C ASP A 110 -27.01 14.70 -15.00
N THR A 111 -25.78 14.19 -15.15
CA THR A 111 -24.61 14.70 -14.41
C THR A 111 -24.27 16.14 -14.81
N THR A 112 -24.29 16.44 -16.11
CA THR A 112 -24.07 17.80 -16.62
C THR A 112 -25.18 18.72 -16.17
N LEU A 113 -26.44 18.27 -16.19
CA LEU A 113 -27.61 19.05 -15.79
C LEU A 113 -27.63 19.35 -14.28
N THR A 114 -27.25 18.38 -13.45
CA THR A 114 -27.05 18.58 -12.00
C THR A 114 -25.97 19.63 -11.75
N THR A 115 -24.82 19.51 -12.42
CA THR A 115 -23.74 20.51 -12.30
C THR A 115 -24.19 21.88 -12.77
N MET A 116 -24.96 21.95 -13.87
CA MET A 116 -25.53 23.19 -14.40
C MET A 116 -26.45 23.87 -13.39
N LEU A 117 -27.33 23.11 -12.74
CA LEU A 117 -28.24 23.63 -11.71
C LEU A 117 -27.46 24.13 -10.49
N GLU A 118 -26.52 23.34 -9.97
CA GLU A 118 -25.69 23.74 -8.83
C GLU A 118 -24.94 25.05 -9.09
N GLN A 119 -24.30 25.18 -10.26
CA GLN A 119 -23.54 26.37 -10.60
C GLN A 119 -24.45 27.56 -10.91
N PHE A 120 -25.62 27.34 -11.51
CA PHE A 120 -26.63 28.38 -11.71
C PHE A 120 -27.16 28.91 -10.38
N THR A 121 -27.48 28.05 -9.41
CA THR A 121 -27.90 28.45 -8.06
C THR A 121 -26.81 29.26 -7.35
N LYS A 122 -25.55 28.84 -7.43
CA LYS A 122 -24.41 29.61 -6.88
C LYS A 122 -24.29 31.01 -7.51
N ILE A 123 -24.50 31.10 -8.83
CA ILE A 123 -24.53 32.38 -9.55
C ILE A 123 -25.73 33.22 -9.08
N LYS A 124 -26.93 32.64 -9.00
CA LYS A 124 -28.16 33.35 -8.57
C LYS A 124 -28.05 33.89 -7.14
N LYS A 125 -27.41 33.15 -6.23
CA LYS A 125 -27.26 33.48 -4.80
C LYS A 125 -26.02 34.32 -4.46
N ASP A 126 -25.27 34.79 -5.46
CA ASP A 126 -24.02 35.54 -5.26
C ASP A 126 -23.02 34.83 -4.32
N ASP A 127 -22.92 33.50 -4.48
CA ASP A 127 -22.05 32.66 -3.66
C ASP A 127 -20.58 33.14 -3.74
N SER A 128 -19.88 33.13 -2.61
CA SER A 128 -18.48 33.55 -2.53
C SER A 128 -17.56 32.82 -3.50
N THR A 129 -17.85 31.54 -3.80
CA THR A 129 -17.07 30.67 -4.69
C THR A 129 -17.21 31.01 -6.18
N VAL A 130 -18.12 31.90 -6.55
CA VAL A 130 -18.32 32.37 -7.93
C VAL A 130 -17.94 33.83 -8.13
N LYS A 131 -17.52 34.56 -7.09
CA LYS A 131 -17.23 36.00 -7.17
C LYS A 131 -16.16 36.33 -8.21
N ASP A 132 -15.03 35.63 -8.20
CA ASP A 132 -13.95 35.85 -9.16
C ASP A 132 -14.39 35.57 -10.60
N PHE A 133 -15.18 34.51 -10.78
CA PHE A 133 -15.77 34.20 -12.08
C PHE A 133 -16.67 35.33 -12.57
N LYS A 134 -17.58 35.82 -11.72
CA LYS A 134 -18.49 36.93 -12.05
C LYS A 134 -17.73 38.22 -12.37
N LYS A 135 -16.64 38.51 -11.65
CA LYS A 135 -15.80 39.68 -11.90
C LYS A 135 -15.19 39.67 -13.31
N VAL A 136 -14.77 38.50 -13.80
CA VAL A 136 -14.13 38.35 -15.11
C VAL A 136 -15.15 38.19 -16.23
N HIS A 137 -16.18 37.37 -16.04
CA HIS A 137 -17.08 36.95 -17.10
C HIS A 137 -18.47 37.60 -17.06
N GLY A 138 -18.86 38.21 -15.94
CA GLY A 138 -20.22 38.70 -15.69
C GLY A 138 -21.23 37.56 -15.48
N ASN A 139 -22.51 37.91 -15.33
CA ASN A 139 -23.59 36.92 -15.18
C ASN A 139 -24.02 36.34 -16.54
N ARG A 140 -24.38 37.22 -17.48
CA ARG A 140 -24.94 36.84 -18.78
C ARG A 140 -24.47 37.79 -19.87
N LYS A 141 -24.09 37.25 -21.02
CA LYS A 141 -23.63 38.03 -22.17
C LYS A 141 -24.82 38.59 -22.97
N GLN A 142 -24.60 39.71 -23.62
CA GLN A 142 -25.59 40.32 -24.51
C GLN A 142 -25.93 39.37 -25.69
N PRO A 143 -27.16 39.41 -26.24
CA PRO A 143 -27.61 38.46 -27.27
C PRO A 143 -26.64 38.27 -28.43
N HIS A 144 -26.12 39.36 -29.00
CA HIS A 144 -25.19 39.31 -30.13
C HIS A 144 -23.85 38.60 -29.78
N VAL A 145 -23.36 38.78 -28.55
CA VAL A 145 -22.15 38.09 -28.06
C VAL A 145 -22.42 36.60 -27.90
N ARG A 146 -23.59 36.22 -27.37
CA ARG A 146 -24.00 34.81 -27.21
C ARG A 146 -23.99 34.10 -28.55
N GLN A 147 -24.63 34.70 -29.56
CA GLN A 147 -24.69 34.15 -30.91
C GLN A 147 -23.30 34.02 -31.54
N ALA A 148 -22.43 35.03 -31.36
CA ALA A 148 -21.07 35.02 -31.91
C ALA A 148 -20.18 33.91 -31.33
N VAL A 149 -20.38 33.53 -30.06
CA VAL A 149 -19.52 32.54 -29.38
C VAL A 149 -20.15 31.15 -29.23
N GLN A 150 -21.43 30.99 -29.60
CA GLN A 150 -22.20 29.75 -29.39
C GLN A 150 -21.49 28.52 -29.97
N GLN A 151 -21.02 28.61 -31.21
CA GLN A 151 -20.35 27.49 -31.87
C GLN A 151 -19.00 27.16 -31.21
N ALA A 152 -18.23 28.18 -30.83
CA ALA A 152 -16.95 28.00 -30.16
C ALA A 152 -17.13 27.35 -28.78
N ALA A 153 -18.14 27.78 -28.02
CA ALA A 153 -18.48 27.20 -26.73
C ALA A 153 -18.96 25.75 -26.87
N ALA A 154 -19.82 25.44 -27.85
CA ALA A 154 -20.25 24.07 -28.12
C ALA A 154 -19.05 23.15 -28.40
N ARG A 155 -18.10 23.59 -29.24
CA ARG A 155 -16.87 22.82 -29.51
C ARG A 155 -16.03 22.61 -28.25
N LEU A 156 -15.90 23.63 -27.41
CA LEU A 156 -15.15 23.55 -26.16
C LEU A 156 -15.78 22.54 -25.18
N VAL A 157 -17.11 22.52 -25.09
CA VAL A 157 -17.85 21.54 -24.29
C VAL A 157 -17.61 20.13 -24.81
N SER A 158 -17.81 19.89 -26.10
CA SER A 158 -17.62 18.55 -26.67
C SER A 158 -16.18 18.06 -26.49
N ALA A 159 -15.19 18.93 -26.67
CA ALA A 159 -13.79 18.60 -26.44
C ALA A 159 -13.51 18.27 -24.96
N ALA A 160 -14.09 19.03 -24.04
CA ALA A 160 -13.93 18.79 -22.62
C ALA A 160 -14.63 17.52 -22.15
N GLU A 161 -15.83 17.23 -22.64
CA GLU A 161 -16.56 15.99 -22.36
C GLU A 161 -15.79 14.77 -22.86
N ALA A 162 -15.24 14.82 -24.08
CA ALA A 162 -14.39 13.77 -24.61
C ALA A 162 -13.17 13.51 -23.71
N LYS A 163 -12.50 14.59 -23.26
CA LYS A 163 -11.35 14.48 -22.34
C LYS A 163 -11.75 14.01 -20.94
N ASN A 164 -12.90 14.44 -20.44
CA ASN A 164 -13.43 14.00 -19.15
C ASN A 164 -13.74 12.49 -19.18
N SER A 165 -14.32 11.98 -20.27
CA SER A 165 -14.58 10.56 -20.46
C SER A 165 -13.29 9.74 -20.55
N GLU A 166 -12.29 10.22 -21.31
CA GLU A 166 -10.97 9.59 -21.39
C GLU A 166 -10.30 9.52 -20.01
N LEU A 167 -10.35 10.62 -19.25
CA LEU A 167 -9.76 10.70 -17.92
C LEU A 167 -10.51 9.81 -16.91
N ALA A 168 -11.84 9.78 -16.94
CA ALA A 168 -12.65 8.92 -16.08
C ALA A 168 -12.31 7.43 -16.29
N THR A 169 -12.11 7.02 -17.55
CA THR A 169 -11.67 5.67 -17.90
C THR A 169 -10.31 5.34 -17.29
N LYS A 170 -9.33 6.26 -17.41
CA LYS A 170 -7.99 6.09 -16.84
C LYS A 170 -8.01 6.03 -15.32
N LEU A 171 -8.78 6.89 -14.66
CA LEU A 171 -8.94 6.89 -13.20
C LEU A 171 -9.58 5.59 -12.69
N THR A 172 -10.58 5.07 -13.41
CA THR A 172 -11.22 3.79 -13.06
C THR A 172 -10.23 2.62 -13.16
N LYS A 173 -9.41 2.63 -14.23
CA LYS A 173 -8.35 1.65 -14.41
C LYS A 173 -7.29 1.73 -13.31
N GLU A 174 -6.80 2.92 -12.99
CA GLU A 174 -5.85 3.16 -11.89
C GLU A 174 -6.37 2.64 -10.55
N HIS A 175 -7.63 2.94 -10.22
CA HIS A 175 -8.24 2.49 -8.97
C HIS A 175 -8.35 0.96 -8.91
N THR A 176 -8.66 0.32 -10.03
CA THR A 176 -8.73 -1.14 -10.14
C THR A 176 -7.35 -1.77 -9.99
N GLU A 177 -6.33 -1.24 -10.67
CA GLU A 177 -4.96 -1.71 -10.60
C GLU A 177 -4.40 -1.59 -9.17
N ARG A 178 -4.68 -0.49 -8.47
CA ARG A 178 -4.24 -0.32 -7.08
C ARG A 178 -4.89 -1.32 -6.12
N LYS A 179 -6.17 -1.66 -6.32
CA LYS A 179 -6.81 -2.74 -5.57
C LYS A 179 -6.15 -4.09 -5.83
N GLN A 180 -5.82 -4.40 -7.09
CA GLN A 180 -5.10 -5.63 -7.43
C GLN A 180 -3.70 -5.66 -6.84
N ILE A 181 -2.97 -4.54 -6.85
CA ILE A 181 -1.67 -4.42 -6.20
C ILE A 181 -1.83 -4.67 -4.69
N ARG A 182 -2.79 -4.02 -4.02
CA ARG A 182 -3.06 -4.24 -2.59
C ARG A 182 -3.31 -5.71 -2.29
N GLN A 183 -4.14 -6.39 -3.09
CA GLN A 183 -4.40 -7.82 -2.93
C GLN A 183 -3.13 -8.66 -3.05
N LYS A 184 -2.28 -8.39 -4.05
CA LYS A 184 -1.00 -9.09 -4.20
C LYS A 184 -0.05 -8.84 -3.02
N LEU A 185 0.00 -7.61 -2.50
CA LEU A 185 0.82 -7.27 -1.32
C LEU A 185 0.30 -7.97 -0.06
N LEU A 186 -1.02 -8.05 0.12
CA LEU A 186 -1.65 -8.81 1.21
C LEU A 186 -1.33 -10.30 1.10
N THR A 187 -1.41 -10.87 -0.11
CA THR A 187 -1.02 -12.26 -0.38
C THR A 187 0.47 -12.48 -0.11
N ALA A 188 1.37 -11.55 -0.47
CA ALA A 188 2.78 -11.67 -0.11
C ALA A 188 3.01 -11.57 1.40
N LEU A 189 2.24 -10.71 2.09
CA LEU A 189 2.37 -10.48 3.52
C LEU A 189 1.88 -11.68 4.34
N TYR A 190 0.71 -12.22 4.02
CA TYR A 190 0.04 -13.25 4.82
C TYR A 190 -0.06 -14.61 4.12
N GLY A 191 0.35 -14.71 2.86
CA GLY A 191 0.38 -15.96 2.12
C GLY A 191 -0.98 -16.61 2.00
N SER A 192 -0.98 -17.92 2.19
CA SER A 192 -2.18 -18.75 2.26
C SER A 192 -3.13 -18.41 3.41
N ARG A 193 -2.66 -17.61 4.39
CA ARG A 193 -3.40 -17.21 5.59
C ARG A 193 -4.05 -15.83 5.46
N THR A 194 -4.01 -15.23 4.27
CA THR A 194 -4.55 -13.90 3.98
C THR A 194 -6.00 -13.75 4.41
N ALA A 195 -6.86 -14.73 4.11
CA ALA A 195 -8.28 -14.65 4.45
C ALA A 195 -8.56 -14.61 5.96
N GLN A 196 -7.69 -15.22 6.78
CA GLN A 196 -7.83 -15.28 8.23
C GLN A 196 -7.19 -14.08 8.95
N LEU A 197 -6.23 -13.41 8.30
CA LEU A 197 -5.42 -12.38 8.94
C LEU A 197 -5.71 -10.96 8.46
N LYS A 198 -6.21 -10.80 7.23
CA LYS A 198 -6.60 -9.47 6.75
C LYS A 198 -7.80 -8.95 7.52
N SER A 199 -7.80 -7.65 7.80
CA SER A 199 -8.96 -6.94 8.31
C SER A 199 -9.90 -6.55 7.16
N ALA A 200 -11.16 -6.26 7.47
CA ALA A 200 -12.15 -5.83 6.48
C ALA A 200 -11.75 -4.53 5.74
N THR A 201 -10.91 -3.70 6.36
CA THR A 201 -10.41 -2.44 5.80
C THR A 201 -9.16 -2.60 4.92
N ASP A 202 -8.49 -3.74 4.96
CA ASP A 202 -7.17 -3.90 4.33
C ASP A 202 -7.22 -3.92 2.80
N ASP A 203 -8.39 -4.21 2.21
CA ASP A 203 -8.60 -4.12 0.77
C ASP A 203 -8.60 -2.65 0.26
N ASN A 204 -8.65 -1.67 1.17
CA ASN A 204 -8.50 -0.26 0.81
C ASN A 204 -7.03 0.08 0.53
N PRO A 205 -6.66 0.48 -0.71
CA PRO A 205 -5.29 0.84 -1.03
C PRO A 205 -4.83 2.14 -0.34
N GLU A 206 -5.72 3.04 0.08
CA GLU A 206 -5.37 4.35 0.67
C GLU A 206 -4.91 4.26 2.14
N THR A 207 -5.18 3.15 2.80
CA THR A 207 -4.86 2.96 4.22
C THR A 207 -3.70 2.01 4.38
N GLU A 208 -2.95 2.17 5.47
CA GLU A 208 -1.98 1.15 5.88
C GLU A 208 -2.74 -0.14 6.23
N VAL A 209 -2.16 -1.30 5.91
CA VAL A 209 -2.68 -2.61 6.31
C VAL A 209 -2.76 -2.65 7.83
N ALA A 210 -3.92 -2.94 8.40
CA ALA A 210 -4.11 -2.96 9.85
C ALA A 210 -3.29 -4.07 10.51
N VAL A 211 -2.99 -3.91 11.81
CA VAL A 211 -2.48 -5.01 12.63
C VAL A 211 -3.63 -6.01 12.81
N PRO A 212 -3.45 -7.31 12.52
CA PRO A 212 -4.55 -8.27 12.67
C PRO A 212 -5.10 -8.28 14.09
N THR A 213 -6.41 -8.19 14.26
CA THR A 213 -7.05 -8.12 15.58
C THR A 213 -7.25 -9.50 16.21
N THR A 214 -7.29 -10.56 15.40
CA THR A 214 -7.43 -11.96 15.84
C THR A 214 -6.34 -12.37 16.86
N THR A 215 -6.73 -13.24 17.78
CA THR A 215 -5.86 -13.91 18.74
C THR A 215 -5.81 -15.42 18.53
N THR A 216 -6.70 -15.97 17.69
CA THR A 216 -6.89 -17.42 17.47
C THR A 216 -6.28 -17.91 16.16
N GLU A 217 -6.05 -17.00 15.22
CA GLU A 217 -5.42 -17.29 13.93
C GLU A 217 -4.08 -16.59 13.84
N GLY A 218 -3.11 -17.21 13.17
CA GLY A 218 -1.78 -16.64 12.96
C GLY A 218 -1.20 -16.95 11.58
N PRO A 219 -0.05 -16.32 11.25
CA PRO A 219 0.66 -16.52 9.98
C PRO A 219 1.21 -17.94 9.84
N MET A 220 1.35 -18.67 10.95
CA MET A 220 1.66 -20.09 10.94
C MET A 220 0.42 -20.90 11.32
N ALA A 221 0.18 -21.99 10.60
CA ALA A 221 -0.66 -23.10 11.01
C ALA A 221 0.14 -24.41 10.97
N GLY A 222 -0.37 -25.47 11.60
CA GLY A 222 0.27 -26.79 11.61
C GLY A 222 0.69 -27.26 13.01
N ALA A 223 1.49 -28.32 13.06
CA ALA A 223 1.81 -29.04 14.29
C ALA A 223 2.92 -28.39 15.14
N SER A 224 3.85 -27.66 14.53
CA SER A 224 4.93 -26.97 15.23
C SER A 224 5.51 -25.84 14.40
N ARG A 225 6.32 -24.99 15.04
CA ARG A 225 7.13 -23.97 14.35
C ARG A 225 8.09 -24.62 13.37
N GLU A 226 8.77 -25.68 13.76
CA GLU A 226 9.79 -26.35 12.95
C GLU A 226 9.17 -26.96 11.69
N ALA A 227 7.94 -27.50 11.78
CA ALA A 227 7.22 -28.00 10.62
C ALA A 227 6.93 -26.89 9.60
N TYR A 228 6.66 -25.66 10.06
CA TYR A 228 6.50 -24.50 9.19
C TYR A 228 7.86 -24.02 8.65
N CYS A 229 8.83 -23.80 9.54
CA CYS A 229 10.08 -23.08 9.24
C CYS A 229 11.17 -23.93 8.58
N LYS A 230 11.08 -25.25 8.68
CA LYS A 230 12.03 -26.21 8.09
C LYS A 230 11.27 -27.28 7.30
N PRO A 231 10.48 -26.87 6.30
CA PRO A 231 9.69 -27.84 5.56
C PRO A 231 10.61 -28.68 4.69
N THR A 232 10.21 -29.92 4.42
CA THR A 232 10.91 -30.79 3.47
C THR A 232 10.65 -30.39 2.02
N SER A 233 9.58 -29.63 1.77
CA SER A 233 9.24 -29.04 0.47
C SER A 233 8.50 -27.72 0.64
N ALA A 234 8.72 -26.79 -0.29
CA ALA A 234 7.98 -25.54 -0.33
C ALA A 234 6.52 -25.80 -0.72
N THR A 235 5.61 -25.66 0.24
CA THR A 235 4.17 -25.87 0.07
C THR A 235 3.39 -24.78 0.79
N GLN A 236 2.06 -24.76 0.58
CA GLN A 236 1.18 -23.85 1.30
C GLN A 236 1.40 -23.95 2.82
N ASN A 237 1.42 -22.80 3.51
CA ASN A 237 1.61 -22.73 4.95
C ASN A 237 2.93 -23.37 5.43
N THR A 238 4.01 -23.09 4.70
CA THR A 238 5.39 -23.36 5.11
C THR A 238 6.26 -22.12 4.87
N ALA A 239 7.53 -22.12 5.29
CA ALA A 239 8.46 -21.03 5.03
C ALA A 239 8.48 -20.65 3.55
N GLY A 240 8.46 -19.35 3.26
CA GLY A 240 8.30 -18.78 1.92
C GLY A 240 6.86 -18.59 1.46
N ASP A 241 5.86 -19.12 2.17
CA ASP A 241 4.43 -18.86 1.87
C ASP A 241 4.04 -17.41 2.19
N SER A 242 4.63 -16.82 3.23
CA SER A 242 4.28 -15.47 3.67
C SER A 242 5.44 -14.75 4.37
N VAL A 243 5.57 -13.44 4.13
CA VAL A 243 6.55 -12.61 4.83
C VAL A 243 6.28 -12.60 6.34
N ALA A 244 5.03 -12.51 6.78
CA ALA A 244 4.70 -12.53 8.21
C ALA A 244 5.13 -13.85 8.89
N GLY A 245 4.95 -14.99 8.23
CA GLY A 245 5.40 -16.29 8.71
C GLY A 245 6.92 -16.40 8.75
N ASP A 246 7.60 -15.95 7.69
CA ASP A 246 9.06 -15.95 7.61
C ASP A 246 9.70 -15.07 8.69
N MET A 247 9.10 -13.91 8.98
CA MET A 247 9.53 -13.06 10.09
C MET A 247 9.39 -13.78 11.45
N VAL A 248 8.29 -14.49 11.68
CA VAL A 248 8.13 -15.30 12.90
C VAL A 248 9.15 -16.44 12.95
N CYS A 249 9.48 -17.06 11.80
CA CYS A 249 10.51 -18.11 11.75
C CYS A 249 11.87 -17.62 12.22
N ILE A 250 12.31 -16.44 11.77
CA ILE A 250 13.63 -15.92 12.14
C ILE A 250 13.66 -15.28 13.52
N CYS A 251 12.53 -14.76 14.03
CA CYS A 251 12.53 -13.97 15.26
C CYS A 251 12.04 -14.71 16.51
N ALA A 252 11.11 -15.65 16.36
CA ALA A 252 10.56 -16.39 17.49
C ALA A 252 11.23 -17.76 17.60
N GLY A 253 11.59 -18.16 18.82
CA GLY A 253 12.03 -19.52 19.14
C GLY A 253 10.88 -20.54 19.21
N GLY A 254 11.23 -21.81 19.19
CA GLY A 254 10.31 -22.95 19.34
C GLY A 254 10.05 -23.32 20.80
N GLN A 255 9.15 -24.29 21.01
CA GLN A 255 8.84 -24.80 22.35
C GLN A 255 10.08 -25.48 22.97
N GLY A 256 10.54 -24.96 24.11
CA GLY A 256 11.74 -25.45 24.80
C GLY A 256 13.02 -24.65 24.52
N ASP A 257 12.96 -23.61 23.67
CA ASP A 257 14.02 -22.63 23.63
C ASP A 257 14.09 -21.84 24.96
N ASN A 258 15.29 -21.54 25.42
CA ASN A 258 15.54 -20.85 26.70
C ASN A 258 15.14 -19.35 26.63
N THR A 259 15.52 -18.56 27.63
CA THR A 259 15.24 -17.10 27.69
C THR A 259 15.72 -16.29 26.47
N GLU A 260 16.55 -16.85 25.60
CA GLU A 260 17.02 -16.22 24.37
C GLU A 260 16.07 -16.40 23.17
N ALA A 261 15.03 -17.26 23.30
CA ALA A 261 14.02 -17.54 22.27
C ALA A 261 13.31 -16.28 21.72
N LYS A 262 13.34 -15.19 22.48
CA LYS A 262 12.66 -13.92 22.18
C LYS A 262 13.59 -12.85 21.63
N LYS A 263 14.88 -13.19 21.49
CA LYS A 263 15.96 -12.25 21.19
C LYS A 263 16.64 -12.53 19.86
N HIS A 264 16.20 -13.50 19.06
CA HIS A 264 16.89 -13.81 17.79
C HIS A 264 17.02 -12.59 16.87
N CYS A 265 16.01 -11.72 16.86
CA CYS A 265 16.01 -10.49 16.04
C CYS A 265 16.34 -9.20 16.82
N SER A 266 16.73 -9.28 18.09
CA SER A 266 16.99 -8.08 18.91
C SER A 266 17.90 -8.36 20.10
N LYS A 267 18.67 -7.36 20.56
CA LYS A 267 19.54 -7.52 21.74
C LYS A 267 18.76 -7.67 23.05
N THR A 268 17.52 -7.18 23.09
CA THR A 268 16.60 -7.25 24.22
C THR A 268 15.32 -7.96 23.82
N ASP A 269 14.56 -8.47 24.78
CA ASP A 269 13.25 -9.07 24.51
C ASP A 269 12.32 -8.08 23.80
N MET A 270 11.71 -8.51 22.70
CA MET A 270 10.62 -7.77 22.10
C MET A 270 9.37 -7.91 22.99
N THR A 271 8.79 -6.79 23.41
CA THR A 271 7.58 -6.76 24.24
C THR A 271 6.45 -7.55 23.57
N GLY A 272 5.84 -8.47 24.30
CA GLY A 272 4.77 -9.34 23.78
C GLY A 272 5.24 -10.54 22.96
N MET A 273 6.56 -10.71 22.75
CA MET A 273 7.12 -11.89 22.12
C MET A 273 7.01 -13.11 23.03
N ALA A 274 6.56 -14.23 22.45
CA ALA A 274 6.50 -15.53 23.09
C ALA A 274 7.11 -16.59 22.17
N ALA A 275 7.63 -17.66 22.77
CA ALA A 275 8.02 -18.84 22.01
C ALA A 275 6.78 -19.46 21.34
N ILE A 276 6.97 -20.11 20.19
CA ILE A 276 5.88 -20.77 19.48
C ILE A 276 5.61 -22.13 20.12
N ALA A 277 4.51 -22.22 20.86
CA ALA A 277 4.09 -23.48 21.47
C ALA A 277 3.39 -24.39 20.45
N SER A 278 3.74 -25.67 20.42
CA SER A 278 3.27 -26.66 19.45
C SER A 278 1.75 -26.91 19.54
N ASN A 279 1.16 -26.79 20.73
CA ASN A 279 -0.29 -26.92 20.92
C ASN A 279 -1.08 -25.64 20.61
N SER A 280 -0.41 -24.54 20.26
CA SER A 280 -1.03 -23.22 20.04
C SER A 280 -0.27 -22.39 19.00
N VAL A 281 0.22 -23.06 17.94
CA VAL A 281 1.05 -22.44 16.88
C VAL A 281 0.40 -21.20 16.29
N LYS A 282 -0.91 -21.23 16.02
CA LYS A 282 -1.65 -20.08 15.49
C LYS A 282 -1.64 -18.90 16.46
N GLN A 283 -2.07 -19.12 17.70
CA GLN A 283 -2.17 -18.11 18.76
C GLN A 283 -0.79 -17.52 19.11
N SER A 284 0.23 -18.37 19.21
CA SER A 284 1.59 -17.98 19.53
C SER A 284 2.23 -17.20 18.38
N SER A 285 2.03 -17.66 17.12
CA SER A 285 2.60 -16.98 15.94
C SER A 285 1.98 -15.62 15.70
N ILE A 286 0.68 -15.42 15.97
CA ILE A 286 0.09 -14.08 15.85
C ILE A 286 0.59 -13.11 16.91
N SER A 287 0.78 -13.60 18.14
CA SER A 287 1.36 -12.80 19.23
C SER A 287 2.80 -12.40 18.91
N ALA A 288 3.61 -13.34 18.42
CA ALA A 288 4.96 -13.08 17.94
C ALA A 288 4.98 -12.08 16.78
N TYR A 289 4.14 -12.27 15.75
CA TYR A 289 4.07 -11.35 14.62
C TYR A 289 3.71 -9.92 15.03
N LYS A 290 2.77 -9.73 15.98
CA LYS A 290 2.43 -8.40 16.51
C LYS A 290 3.63 -7.74 17.20
N ALA A 291 4.40 -8.49 17.99
CA ALA A 291 5.61 -8.00 18.64
C ALA A 291 6.69 -7.61 17.60
N ILE A 292 6.91 -8.46 16.61
CA ILE A 292 7.85 -8.25 15.49
C ILE A 292 7.47 -6.99 14.71
N ARG A 293 6.21 -6.85 14.32
CA ARG A 293 5.72 -5.66 13.59
C ARG A 293 5.94 -4.38 14.40
N THR A 294 5.71 -4.44 15.71
CA THR A 294 5.98 -3.31 16.63
C THR A 294 7.47 -3.00 16.72
N ALA A 295 8.35 -3.99 16.63
CA ALA A 295 9.78 -3.76 16.57
C ALA A 295 10.22 -3.16 15.22
N CYS A 296 9.65 -3.63 14.10
CA CYS A 296 9.93 -3.06 12.79
C CYS A 296 9.57 -1.57 12.69
N SER A 297 8.46 -1.13 13.28
CA SER A 297 8.05 0.28 13.24
C SER A 297 9.06 1.24 13.91
N LYS A 298 9.97 0.71 14.75
CA LYS A 298 11.08 1.44 15.38
C LYS A 298 12.35 1.48 14.53
N LEU A 299 12.47 0.60 13.53
CA LEU A 299 13.62 0.52 12.62
C LEU A 299 13.37 1.24 11.29
N GLN A 300 12.15 1.74 11.09
CA GLN A 300 11.75 2.47 9.89
C GLN A 300 12.23 3.93 9.98
N ASP A 301 13.53 4.15 9.78
CA ASP A 301 14.05 5.50 9.53
C ASP A 301 13.53 6.04 8.16
N ASP A 302 13.17 5.14 7.23
CA ASP A 302 12.65 5.44 5.89
C ASP A 302 11.17 5.02 5.70
N LYS A 303 10.24 5.53 6.52
CA LYS A 303 8.78 5.40 6.28
C LYS A 303 8.30 5.98 4.94
N ASN A 304 9.21 6.56 4.16
CA ASN A 304 8.93 7.31 2.94
C ASN A 304 9.43 6.64 1.66
N ALA A 305 10.02 5.43 1.75
CA ALA A 305 10.48 4.71 0.56
C ALA A 305 9.28 4.46 -0.39
N PRO A 306 9.30 5.01 -1.62
CA PRO A 306 8.16 4.95 -2.51
C PRO A 306 7.86 3.52 -2.91
N LEU A 307 6.59 3.11 -2.81
CA LEU A 307 6.13 1.83 -3.33
C LEU A 307 6.19 1.85 -4.86
N ASN A 308 7.26 1.28 -5.41
CA ASN A 308 7.42 1.10 -6.85
C ASN A 308 8.20 -0.20 -7.11
N THR A 309 8.29 -0.58 -8.39
CA THR A 309 8.96 -1.81 -8.82
C THR A 309 10.43 -1.87 -8.41
N ALA A 310 11.17 -0.76 -8.47
CA ALA A 310 12.59 -0.73 -8.12
C ALA A 310 12.77 -0.96 -6.61
N THR A 311 12.04 -0.22 -5.77
CA THR A 311 12.13 -0.35 -4.31
C THR A 311 11.74 -1.76 -3.85
N LEU A 312 10.66 -2.33 -4.41
CA LEU A 312 10.24 -3.71 -4.09
C LEU A 312 11.30 -4.74 -4.50
N LYS A 313 11.89 -4.61 -5.69
CA LYS A 313 12.95 -5.51 -6.16
C LYS A 313 14.19 -5.43 -5.28
N VAL A 314 14.61 -4.22 -4.89
CA VAL A 314 15.76 -4.02 -4.02
C VAL A 314 15.51 -4.65 -2.64
N ALA A 315 14.35 -4.39 -2.03
CA ALA A 315 14.01 -4.96 -0.73
C ALA A 315 13.92 -6.51 -0.79
N ALA A 316 13.29 -7.06 -1.83
CA ALA A 316 13.23 -8.50 -2.03
C ALA A 316 14.63 -9.11 -2.27
N ALA A 317 15.46 -8.46 -3.09
CA ALA A 317 16.83 -8.92 -3.36
C ALA A 317 17.70 -8.88 -2.10
N ALA A 318 17.54 -7.87 -1.23
CA ALA A 318 18.25 -7.81 0.05
C ALA A 318 17.93 -9.03 0.92
N VAL A 319 16.65 -9.38 1.07
CA VAL A 319 16.21 -10.60 1.78
C VAL A 319 16.78 -11.85 1.12
N LEU A 320 16.64 -11.99 -0.20
CA LEU A 320 17.10 -13.15 -0.95
C LEU A 320 18.62 -13.33 -0.89
N SER A 321 19.38 -12.23 -0.89
CA SER A 321 20.85 -12.26 -0.84
C SER A 321 21.40 -12.82 0.47
N ARG A 322 20.60 -12.84 1.54
CA ARG A 322 20.97 -13.41 2.83
C ARG A 322 20.62 -14.89 2.94
N LEU A 323 19.77 -15.42 2.06
CA LEU A 323 19.47 -16.85 2.02
C LEU A 323 20.75 -17.65 1.78
N GLY A 324 21.03 -18.66 2.62
CA GLY A 324 22.14 -19.60 2.39
C GLY A 324 23.54 -19.08 2.66
N THR A 325 23.70 -17.79 2.99
CA THR A 325 25.01 -17.21 3.34
C THR A 325 25.56 -17.69 4.68
N HIS A 326 24.71 -18.30 5.51
CA HIS A 326 25.08 -18.85 6.80
C HIS A 326 25.37 -20.35 6.72
N ILE A 327 26.65 -20.69 6.57
CA ILE A 327 27.16 -22.07 6.61
C ILE A 327 27.56 -22.44 8.03
N VAL A 328 27.09 -23.59 8.52
CA VAL A 328 27.66 -24.23 9.72
C VAL A 328 28.47 -25.44 9.30
N LEU A 329 29.79 -25.34 9.47
CA LEU A 329 30.73 -26.45 9.28
C LEU A 329 30.67 -27.39 10.49
N HIS A 330 30.56 -28.69 10.23
CA HIS A 330 30.51 -29.73 11.25
C HIS A 330 31.66 -30.73 11.05
N THR A 331 32.33 -31.13 12.13
CA THR A 331 33.54 -31.99 12.10
C THR A 331 33.28 -33.47 12.44
N ALA A 332 32.02 -33.89 12.64
CA ALA A 332 31.65 -35.28 12.93
C ALA A 332 30.37 -35.71 12.19
N ALA A 333 30.15 -37.01 11.98
CA ALA A 333 28.91 -37.50 11.35
C ALA A 333 27.66 -37.08 12.16
N ALA A 334 26.66 -36.53 11.47
CA ALA A 334 25.44 -36.01 12.07
C ALA A 334 24.47 -37.14 12.45
N ASP A 335 24.77 -37.91 13.50
CA ASP A 335 23.87 -38.97 13.97
C ASP A 335 23.70 -39.04 15.49
N SER A 336 23.62 -37.89 16.17
CA SER A 336 23.03 -37.89 17.51
C SER A 336 22.18 -36.65 17.76
N ALA A 337 20.97 -36.89 18.27
CA ALA A 337 20.01 -35.88 18.72
C ALA A 337 20.58 -34.91 19.80
N ALA A 338 21.77 -35.21 20.33
CA ALA A 338 22.53 -34.40 21.27
C ALA A 338 23.27 -33.20 20.62
N HIS A 339 23.47 -33.19 19.30
CA HIS A 339 24.26 -32.16 18.61
C HIS A 339 23.44 -31.23 17.69
N ALA A 340 22.12 -31.26 17.77
CA ALA A 340 21.27 -30.31 17.06
C ALA A 340 21.69 -28.88 17.40
N ILE A 341 22.02 -28.08 16.39
CA ILE A 341 22.29 -26.64 16.51
C ILE A 341 20.95 -25.98 16.87
N ARG A 342 20.55 -26.07 18.14
CA ARG A 342 19.27 -25.55 18.66
C ARG A 342 19.28 -24.03 18.87
N ARG A 343 20.33 -23.33 18.43
CA ARG A 343 20.57 -21.91 18.77
C ARG A 343 20.92 -21.02 17.59
N LYS A 344 20.61 -21.42 16.35
CA LYS A 344 20.91 -20.62 15.15
C LYS A 344 19.72 -20.64 14.18
N TYR A 345 19.11 -19.50 13.94
CA TYR A 345 17.83 -19.38 13.22
C TYR A 345 17.89 -18.50 11.97
N PHE A 346 18.73 -18.85 11.01
CA PHE A 346 18.86 -18.09 9.75
C PHE A 346 17.89 -18.56 8.66
N LEU A 347 17.46 -17.64 7.80
CA LEU A 347 16.76 -17.96 6.56
C LEU A 347 17.71 -18.74 5.61
N GLY A 348 17.27 -19.93 5.17
CA GLY A 348 18.01 -20.74 4.18
C GLY A 348 19.30 -21.39 4.68
N MET A 349 19.44 -21.70 5.98
CA MET A 349 20.65 -22.33 6.53
C MET A 349 20.93 -23.72 5.94
N TYR A 350 22.20 -24.00 5.60
CA TYR A 350 22.69 -25.33 5.20
C TYR A 350 23.66 -25.89 6.24
N VAL A 351 23.56 -27.20 6.50
CA VAL A 351 24.52 -27.95 7.31
C VAL A 351 25.46 -28.67 6.36
N VAL A 352 26.76 -28.34 6.41
CA VAL A 352 27.78 -29.02 5.61
C VAL A 352 28.56 -29.96 6.52
N ASN A 353 28.47 -31.26 6.25
CA ASN A 353 29.18 -32.30 6.99
C ASN A 353 30.56 -32.51 6.34
N THR A 354 31.64 -32.09 7.00
CA THR A 354 33.00 -32.29 6.48
C THR A 354 33.67 -33.44 7.26
N PRO A 355 33.91 -34.61 6.65
CA PRO A 355 34.58 -35.74 7.32
C PRO A 355 36.08 -35.51 7.56
N THR A 356 36.65 -34.42 7.05
CA THR A 356 38.07 -34.09 7.20
C THR A 356 38.25 -32.66 7.71
N ARG A 357 39.08 -32.51 8.75
CA ARG A 357 39.54 -31.22 9.30
C ARG A 357 40.14 -30.39 8.15
N PRO A 358 39.75 -29.12 7.94
CA PRO A 358 40.47 -28.25 7.01
C PRO A 358 41.92 -28.14 7.52
N ALA A 359 42.85 -28.69 6.75
CA ALA A 359 44.26 -28.35 6.94
C ALA A 359 44.38 -26.85 6.69
N ALA A 360 45.01 -26.15 7.63
CA ALA A 360 45.33 -24.74 7.45
C ALA A 360 46.13 -24.58 6.16
N MET A 361 45.64 -23.76 5.22
CA MET A 361 46.50 -23.23 4.18
C MET A 361 47.38 -22.14 4.81
N PRO A 362 48.73 -22.26 4.75
CA PRO A 362 49.64 -21.18 5.12
C PRO A 362 49.54 -20.03 4.08
N PRO A 363 50.03 -18.82 4.42
CA PRO A 363 49.56 -17.54 3.88
C PRO A 363 49.66 -17.34 2.37
#